data_AF-A0A820JBT1-F1
#
_entry.id   AF-A0A820JBT1-F1
#
_cell.length_a   1.000
_cell.length_b   1.000
_cell.length_c   1.000
_cell.angle_alpha   90.00
_cell.angle_beta   90.00
_cell.angle_gamma   90.00
#
_symmetry.space_group_name_H-M   'P 1'
#
loop_
_entity.id
_entity.type
_entity.pdbx_description
1 polymer ?
#
loop_
_entity_poly.entity_id
_entity_poly.type
_entity_poly.pdbx_seq_one_letter_code
_entity_poly.pdbx_strand_id
1 'polypeptide(L)'
;MQNVISCNYTSIAFPAIGCGKHDCSVDIVVKTMIREVKKQIEIRNLSCLVKFIIEPYRQNIYDEFCKQLFSSNFHTSMEFHLPATWQISKENKIRLIVSKDTDEYKSIFNQFDEAMKKGYKKIIKIERIQNERWFMQYTAHWTDFIKRL
;
A
#
# COMPACT_ATOMS: atom_id res chain seq x y z
N MET A 1 -3.82 13.88 2.35
CA MET A 1 -4.23 14.84 1.30
C MET A 1 -5.64 15.38 1.53
N GLN A 2 -6.67 14.57 1.79
CA GLN A 2 -8.04 15.05 2.02
C GLN A 2 -8.15 16.16 3.09
N ASN A 3 -7.45 16.00 4.23
CA ASN A 3 -7.45 17.03 5.28
C ASN A 3 -6.77 18.35 4.89
N VAL A 4 -5.80 18.31 3.96
CA VAL A 4 -5.15 19.53 3.43
C VAL A 4 -6.18 20.36 2.68
N ILE A 5 -7.05 19.70 1.91
CA ILE A 5 -8.12 20.33 1.14
C ILE A 5 -9.20 20.88 2.06
N SER A 6 -9.68 20.06 3.01
CA SER A 6 -10.76 20.48 3.91
C SER A 6 -10.40 21.69 4.77
N CYS A 7 -9.11 21.83 5.10
CA CYS A 7 -8.60 22.94 5.91
C CYS A 7 -7.95 24.05 5.07
N ASN A 8 -8.01 23.98 3.73
CA ASN A 8 -7.43 24.95 2.80
C ASN A 8 -5.93 25.24 3.06
N TYR A 9 -5.16 24.21 3.39
CA TYR A 9 -3.71 24.34 3.61
C TYR A 9 -2.94 24.38 2.29
N THR A 10 -1.89 25.21 2.24
CA THR A 10 -1.02 25.37 1.07
C THR A 10 0.22 24.45 1.09
N SER A 11 0.50 23.82 2.24
CA SER A 11 1.63 22.90 2.37
C SER A 11 1.37 21.77 3.36
N ILE A 12 2.08 20.65 3.19
CA ILE A 12 2.07 19.52 4.09
C ILE A 12 3.47 18.91 4.19
N ALA A 13 3.85 18.50 5.41
CA ALA A 13 5.09 17.79 5.68
C ALA A 13 4.78 16.38 6.20
N PHE A 14 5.47 15.37 5.66
CA PHE A 14 5.42 14.00 6.15
C PHE A 14 6.78 13.57 6.67
N PRO A 15 6.90 12.88 7.81
CA PRO A 15 8.11 12.14 8.10
C PRO A 15 8.30 11.01 7.08
N ALA A 16 9.47 10.37 7.04
CA ALA A 16 9.69 9.14 6.27
C ALA A 16 8.91 7.93 6.87
N ILE A 17 7.57 7.95 6.72
CA ILE A 17 6.63 7.02 7.37
C ILE A 17 6.87 5.58 6.91
N GLY A 18 7.33 4.74 7.85
CA GLY A 18 7.55 3.32 7.62
C GLY A 18 9.00 2.95 7.45
N CYS A 19 9.91 3.91 7.31
CA CYS A 19 11.35 3.62 7.29
C CYS A 19 11.95 3.45 8.70
N GLY A 20 11.12 3.43 9.75
CA GLY A 20 11.51 3.35 11.17
C GLY A 20 11.81 1.93 11.64
N LYS A 21 11.35 1.58 12.85
CA LYS A 21 11.62 0.28 13.50
C LYS A 21 10.94 -0.94 12.87
N HIS A 22 10.10 -0.75 11.85
CA HIS A 22 9.23 -1.81 11.31
C HIS A 22 9.85 -2.63 10.16
N ASP A 23 11.18 -2.58 9.98
CA ASP A 23 11.94 -3.38 9.01
C ASP A 23 11.37 -3.38 7.60
N CYS A 24 10.68 -2.28 7.24
CA CYS A 24 10.11 -2.13 5.91
C CYS A 24 11.23 -1.69 4.97
N SER A 25 11.29 -2.30 3.79
CA SER A 25 12.26 -1.91 2.78
C SER A 25 12.13 -0.43 2.42
N VAL A 26 13.24 0.33 2.58
CA VAL A 26 13.28 1.78 2.40
C VAL A 26 12.85 2.17 0.98
N ASP A 27 13.33 1.45 -0.03
CA ASP A 27 12.98 1.67 -1.44
C ASP A 27 11.46 1.54 -1.68
N ILE A 28 10.82 0.49 -1.15
CA ILE A 28 9.39 0.26 -1.30
C ILE A 28 8.60 1.39 -0.64
N VAL A 29 8.99 1.78 0.58
CA VAL A 29 8.31 2.84 1.34
C VAL A 29 8.42 4.18 0.61
N VAL A 30 9.64 4.58 0.25
CA VAL A 30 9.90 5.87 -0.41
C VAL A 30 9.19 5.94 -1.76
N LYS A 31 9.32 4.90 -2.58
CA LYS A 31 8.67 4.85 -3.89
C LYS A 31 7.15 4.90 -3.78
N THR A 32 6.57 4.17 -2.82
CA THR A 32 5.13 4.20 -2.56
C THR A 32 4.68 5.60 -2.12
N MET A 33 5.39 6.24 -1.20
CA MET A 33 5.05 7.58 -0.70
C MET A 33 5.05 8.61 -1.82
N ILE A 34 6.10 8.63 -2.65
CA ILE A 34 6.21 9.58 -3.76
C ILE A 34 5.11 9.33 -4.80
N ARG A 35 4.88 8.06 -5.18
CA ARG A 35 3.83 7.69 -6.13
C ARG A 35 2.45 8.15 -5.66
N GLU A 36 2.10 7.85 -4.41
CA GLU A 36 0.78 8.22 -3.87
C GLU A 36 0.62 9.73 -3.74
N VAL A 37 1.68 10.46 -3.34
CA VAL A 37 1.63 11.93 -3.32
C VAL A 37 1.39 12.48 -4.73
N LYS A 38 2.17 12.07 -5.73
CA LYS A 38 2.00 12.51 -7.13
C LYS A 38 0.59 12.21 -7.63
N LYS A 39 0.13 10.97 -7.46
CA LYS A 39 -1.22 10.53 -7.85
C LYS A 39 -2.31 11.37 -7.19
N GLN A 40 -2.20 11.67 -5.90
CA GLN A 40 -3.19 12.49 -5.20
C GLN A 40 -3.15 13.96 -5.62
N ILE A 41 -1.98 14.51 -5.94
CA ILE A 41 -1.83 15.87 -6.49
C ILE A 41 -2.53 15.95 -7.85
N GLU A 42 -2.25 14.99 -8.74
CA GLU A 42 -2.80 14.94 -10.10
C GLU A 42 -4.31 14.75 -10.11
N ILE A 43 -4.82 13.70 -9.43
CA ILE A 43 -6.26 13.37 -9.41
C ILE A 43 -7.10 14.52 -8.87
N ARG A 44 -6.54 15.32 -7.96
CA ARG A 44 -7.25 16.38 -7.24
C ARG A 44 -6.87 17.78 -7.70
N ASN A 45 -6.00 17.91 -8.70
CA ASN A 45 -5.46 19.17 -9.20
C ASN A 45 -4.98 20.11 -8.09
N LEU A 46 -4.16 19.59 -7.16
CA LEU A 46 -3.73 20.34 -5.97
C LEU A 46 -2.48 21.17 -6.23
N SER A 47 -2.51 22.44 -5.84
CA SER A 47 -1.34 23.32 -5.79
C SER A 47 -0.72 23.38 -4.39
N CYS A 48 -0.50 22.22 -3.75
CA CYS A 48 0.08 22.16 -2.40
C CYS A 48 1.58 21.81 -2.42
N LEU A 49 2.37 22.49 -1.60
CA LEU A 49 3.78 22.15 -1.40
C LEU A 49 3.90 20.93 -0.47
N VAL A 50 4.51 19.86 -0.96
CA VAL A 50 4.76 18.66 -0.16
C VAL A 50 6.23 18.58 0.23
N LYS A 51 6.50 18.43 1.53
CA LYS A 51 7.85 18.23 2.08
C LYS A 51 7.96 16.86 2.75
N PHE A 52 9.07 16.17 2.56
CA PHE A 52 9.41 14.98 3.32
C PHE A 52 10.50 15.35 4.35
N ILE A 53 10.21 15.06 5.62
CA ILE A 53 11.11 15.33 6.74
C ILE A 53 11.88 14.05 7.04
N ILE A 54 13.20 14.13 6.93
CA ILE A 54 14.12 13.01 7.10
C ILE A 54 15.07 13.36 8.23
N GLU A 55 15.29 12.40 9.13
CA GLU A 55 16.22 12.58 10.24
C GLU A 55 17.66 12.71 9.72
N PRO A 56 18.49 13.60 10.30
CA PRO A 56 19.80 13.95 9.74
C PRO A 56 20.78 12.78 9.67
N TYR A 57 20.65 11.79 10.55
CA TYR A 57 21.51 10.61 10.61
C TYR A 57 21.05 9.46 9.69
N ARG A 58 19.98 9.64 8.90
CA ARG A 58 19.40 8.61 8.04
C ARG A 58 19.65 8.90 6.56
N GLN A 59 20.93 8.98 6.20
CA GLN A 59 21.39 9.32 4.86
C GLN A 59 20.83 8.37 3.79
N ASN A 60 20.77 7.06 4.07
CA ASN A 60 20.24 6.07 3.14
C ASN A 60 18.78 6.34 2.73
N ILE A 61 17.96 6.88 3.64
CA ILE A 61 16.57 7.26 3.33
C ILE A 61 16.55 8.54 2.50
N TYR A 62 17.37 9.52 2.87
CA TYR A 62 17.51 10.77 2.12
C TYR A 62 17.91 10.51 0.67
N ASP A 63 18.94 9.68 0.46
CA ASP A 63 19.45 9.34 -0.87
C ASP A 63 18.37 8.66 -1.72
N GLU A 64 17.59 7.74 -1.14
CA GLU A 64 16.50 7.08 -1.85
C GLU A 64 15.36 8.07 -2.19
N PHE A 65 15.02 9.02 -1.31
CA PHE A 65 14.06 10.08 -1.64
C PHE A 65 14.58 10.96 -2.79
N CYS A 66 15.84 11.38 -2.75
CA CYS A 66 16.47 12.15 -3.81
C CYS A 66 16.45 11.38 -5.14
N LYS A 67 16.89 10.12 -5.12
CA LYS A 67 16.88 9.23 -6.28
C LYS A 67 15.48 9.15 -6.89
N GLN A 68 14.45 8.88 -6.08
CA GLN A 68 13.09 8.76 -6.59
C GLN A 68 12.51 10.10 -7.06
N LEU A 69 12.79 11.23 -6.39
CA LEU A 69 12.26 12.54 -6.78
C LEU A 69 12.90 13.10 -8.06
N PHE A 70 14.21 12.89 -8.25
CA PHE A 70 14.99 13.52 -9.31
C PHE A 70 15.33 12.60 -10.49
N SER A 71 15.10 11.29 -10.39
CA SER A 71 15.23 10.41 -11.54
C SER A 71 14.12 10.71 -12.56
N SER A 72 14.49 11.29 -13.69
CA SER A 72 13.63 11.68 -14.82
C SER A 72 12.94 10.50 -15.53
N ASN A 73 13.28 9.26 -15.16
CA ASN A 73 12.66 8.05 -15.67
C ASN A 73 11.74 7.43 -14.60
N PHE A 74 10.56 8.01 -14.42
CA PHE A 74 9.46 7.36 -13.68
C PHE A 74 8.79 6.25 -14.51
N HIS A 75 9.57 5.44 -15.22
CA HIS A 75 9.16 4.14 -15.75
C HIS A 75 9.91 3.05 -15.01
N THR A 76 9.76 2.99 -13.69
CA THR A 76 9.85 1.70 -13.02
C THR A 76 8.45 1.29 -12.66
N SER A 77 7.78 0.62 -13.60
CA SER A 77 6.98 -0.54 -13.23
C SER A 77 7.85 -1.37 -12.30
N MET A 78 7.63 -1.19 -11.00
CA MET A 78 8.07 -2.20 -10.05
C MET A 78 7.24 -3.40 -10.52
N GLU A 79 7.89 -4.42 -11.09
CA GLU A 79 7.25 -5.56 -11.77
C GLU A 79 6.56 -6.50 -10.76
N PHE A 80 5.95 -5.91 -9.73
CA PHE A 80 4.97 -6.56 -8.89
C PHE A 80 3.69 -6.56 -9.71
N HIS A 81 3.43 -7.69 -10.38
CA HIS A 81 2.14 -7.92 -10.98
C HIS A 81 1.09 -7.92 -9.87
N LEU A 82 0.32 -6.83 -9.81
CA LEU A 82 -0.87 -6.80 -8.98
C LEU A 82 -1.76 -7.99 -9.38
N PRO A 83 -2.41 -8.66 -8.42
CA PRO A 83 -3.28 -9.76 -8.76
C PRO A 83 -4.35 -9.28 -9.75
N ALA A 84 -4.57 -10.04 -10.83
CA ALA A 84 -5.53 -9.69 -11.88
C ALA A 84 -6.95 -9.48 -11.36
N THR A 85 -7.25 -10.02 -10.18
CA THR A 85 -8.53 -9.88 -9.49
C THR A 85 -8.70 -8.51 -8.80
N TRP A 86 -7.66 -7.67 -8.76
CA TRP A 86 -7.73 -6.35 -8.14
C TRP A 86 -8.55 -5.37 -8.97
N GLN A 87 -9.42 -4.61 -8.30
CA GLN A 87 -10.27 -3.63 -8.94
C GLN A 87 -9.67 -2.26 -8.66
N ILE A 88 -9.40 -1.49 -9.72
CA ILE A 88 -8.93 -0.11 -9.57
C ILE A 88 -10.13 0.73 -9.11
N SER A 89 -10.32 0.84 -7.80
CA SER A 89 -11.38 1.67 -7.23
C SER A 89 -11.00 3.15 -7.32
N LYS A 90 -11.90 3.96 -7.90
CA LYS A 90 -11.79 5.43 -7.89
C LYS A 90 -12.00 6.04 -6.50
N GLU A 91 -12.56 5.28 -5.56
CA GLU A 91 -13.04 5.79 -4.27
C GLU A 91 -12.06 5.55 -3.10
N ASN A 92 -10.81 5.14 -3.36
CA ASN A 92 -9.85 4.75 -2.31
C ASN A 92 -10.40 3.66 -1.34
N LYS A 93 -11.38 2.85 -1.75
CA LYS A 93 -11.89 1.74 -0.94
C LYS A 93 -10.86 0.61 -0.93
N ILE A 94 -10.23 0.42 0.23
CA ILE A 94 -9.20 -0.62 0.44
C ILE A 94 -9.84 -1.99 0.70
N ARG A 95 -11.04 -2.04 1.26
CA ARG A 95 -11.76 -3.29 1.56
C ARG A 95 -12.85 -3.53 0.52
N LEU A 96 -12.82 -4.69 -0.11
CA LEU A 96 -13.83 -5.13 -1.05
C LEU A 96 -14.43 -6.44 -0.58
N ILE A 97 -15.77 -6.54 -0.62
CA ILE A 97 -16.46 -7.79 -0.34
C ILE A 97 -16.22 -8.73 -1.52
N VAL A 98 -15.74 -9.94 -1.22
CA VAL A 98 -15.62 -11.00 -2.22
C VAL A 98 -17.00 -11.64 -2.38
N SER A 99 -17.56 -11.55 -3.58
CA SER A 99 -18.89 -12.13 -3.85
C SER A 99 -18.85 -13.66 -3.75
N LYS A 100 -19.91 -14.26 -3.21
CA LYS A 100 -20.03 -15.71 -3.01
C LYS A 100 -19.98 -16.51 -4.32
N ASP A 101 -20.33 -15.87 -5.42
CA ASP A 101 -20.43 -16.52 -6.72
C ASP A 101 -19.07 -16.61 -7.45
N THR A 102 -18.02 -15.96 -6.92
CA THR A 102 -16.70 -15.97 -7.55
C THR A 102 -15.90 -17.22 -7.17
N ASP A 103 -15.02 -17.64 -8.08
CA ASP A 103 -14.11 -18.75 -7.81
C ASP A 103 -13.10 -18.40 -6.70
N GLU A 104 -12.76 -17.11 -6.56
CA GLU A 104 -11.98 -16.58 -5.43
C GLU A 104 -12.65 -16.89 -4.09
N TYR A 105 -13.96 -16.62 -3.96
CA TYR A 105 -14.69 -16.93 -2.73
C TYR A 105 -14.70 -18.43 -2.44
N LYS A 106 -15.02 -19.25 -3.44
CA LYS A 106 -15.08 -20.72 -3.29
C LYS A 106 -13.72 -21.28 -2.86
N SER A 107 -12.64 -20.79 -3.45
CA SER A 107 -11.28 -21.21 -3.10
C SER A 107 -10.93 -20.88 -1.65
N ILE A 108 -11.16 -19.63 -1.21
CA ILE A 108 -10.90 -19.20 0.17
C ILE A 108 -11.80 -19.95 1.16
N PHE A 109 -13.08 -20.12 0.81
CA PHE A 109 -14.05 -20.85 1.62
C PHE A 109 -13.57 -22.28 1.88
N ASN A 110 -13.17 -23.01 0.84
CA ASN A 110 -12.73 -24.40 0.98
C ASN A 110 -11.49 -24.50 1.87
N GLN A 111 -10.48 -23.66 1.66
CA GLN A 111 -9.26 -23.65 2.49
C GLN A 111 -9.59 -23.35 3.96
N PHE A 112 -10.50 -22.40 4.21
CA PHE A 112 -10.93 -22.07 5.56
C PHE A 112 -11.74 -23.21 6.21
N ASP A 113 -12.64 -23.84 5.46
CA ASP A 113 -13.47 -24.96 5.96
C ASP A 113 -12.61 -26.16 6.37
N GLU A 114 -11.61 -26.50 5.55
CA GLU A 114 -10.62 -27.54 5.83
C GLU A 114 -9.80 -27.21 7.08
N ALA A 115 -9.26 -25.99 7.17
CA ALA A 115 -8.44 -25.57 8.31
C ALA A 115 -9.23 -25.58 9.63
N MET A 116 -10.50 -25.18 9.60
CA MET A 116 -11.35 -25.07 10.78
C MET A 116 -12.01 -26.39 11.17
N LYS A 117 -11.88 -27.47 10.38
CA LYS A 117 -12.53 -28.78 10.61
C LYS A 117 -14.02 -28.65 10.94
N LYS A 118 -14.71 -27.69 10.30
CA LYS A 118 -16.13 -27.35 10.56
C LYS A 118 -16.46 -26.83 11.96
N GLY A 119 -15.48 -26.32 12.70
CA GLY A 119 -15.65 -25.69 14.03
C GLY A 119 -16.33 -24.32 14.03
N TYR A 120 -17.11 -23.99 13.00
CA TYR A 120 -17.79 -22.71 12.84
C TYR A 120 -19.24 -22.92 12.36
N LYS A 121 -20.14 -22.00 12.70
CA LYS A 121 -21.57 -22.11 12.34
C LYS A 121 -21.88 -21.56 10.95
N LYS A 122 -21.27 -20.43 10.58
CA LYS A 122 -21.44 -19.80 9.26
C LYS A 122 -20.35 -18.76 9.01
N ILE A 123 -19.96 -18.60 7.75
CA ILE A 123 -19.16 -17.45 7.31
C ILE A 123 -20.12 -16.30 6.98
N ILE A 124 -19.93 -15.17 7.67
CA ILE A 124 -20.78 -13.97 7.51
C ILE A 124 -20.36 -13.20 6.25
N LYS A 125 -19.05 -12.98 6.07
CA LYS A 125 -18.48 -12.24 4.94
C LYS A 125 -17.01 -12.60 4.73
N ILE A 126 -16.54 -12.49 3.50
CA ILE A 126 -15.12 -12.52 3.13
C ILE A 126 -14.79 -11.17 2.52
N GLU A 127 -13.79 -10.49 3.08
CA GLU A 127 -13.31 -9.20 2.60
C GLU A 127 -11.88 -9.34 2.10
N ARG A 128 -11.62 -8.84 0.90
CA ARG A 128 -10.27 -8.67 0.37
C ARG A 128 -9.77 -7.27 0.69
N ILE A 129 -8.52 -7.20 1.14
CA ILE A 129 -7.80 -5.94 1.37
C ILE A 129 -6.93 -5.65 0.14
N GLN A 130 -7.33 -4.69 -0.68
CA GLN A 130 -6.57 -4.18 -1.82
C GLN A 130 -5.73 -2.97 -1.39
N ASN A 131 -4.68 -3.23 -0.63
CA ASN A 131 -3.68 -2.24 -0.28
C ASN A 131 -2.38 -2.58 -0.99
N GLU A 132 -2.08 -1.88 -2.07
CA GLU A 132 -0.89 -2.13 -2.88
C GLU A 132 0.39 -2.11 -2.04
N ARG A 133 0.53 -1.15 -1.12
CA ARG A 133 1.69 -1.08 -0.23
C ARG A 133 1.84 -2.35 0.60
N TRP A 134 0.75 -2.81 1.23
CA TRP A 134 0.79 -4.01 2.05
C TRP A 134 1.06 -5.25 1.21
N PHE A 135 0.52 -5.33 -0.01
CA PHE A 135 0.80 -6.42 -0.93
C PHE A 135 2.28 -6.44 -1.32
N MET A 136 2.87 -5.30 -1.68
CA MET A 136 4.29 -5.21 -2.02
C MET A 136 5.18 -5.59 -0.83
N GLN A 137 4.84 -5.13 0.38
CA GLN A 137 5.56 -5.52 1.60
C GLN A 137 5.44 -7.02 1.88
N TYR A 138 4.24 -7.60 1.72
CA TYR A 138 4.05 -9.03 1.84
C TYR A 138 4.92 -9.77 0.83
N THR A 139 4.87 -9.41 -0.45
CA THR A 139 5.65 -10.08 -1.50
C THR A 139 7.16 -9.99 -1.24
N ALA A 140 7.65 -8.84 -0.76
CA ALA A 140 9.06 -8.65 -0.44
C ALA A 140 9.53 -9.46 0.79
N HIS A 141 8.64 -9.73 1.75
CA HIS A 141 8.99 -10.34 3.04
C HIS A 141 8.20 -11.62 3.36
N TRP A 142 7.60 -12.27 2.35
CA TRP A 142 6.66 -13.38 2.58
C TRP A 142 7.33 -14.57 3.30
N THR A 143 8.62 -14.80 3.02
CA THR A 143 9.46 -15.82 3.65
C THR A 143 9.63 -15.61 5.15
N ASP A 144 9.64 -14.36 5.60
CA ASP A 144 9.75 -14.02 7.03
C ASP A 144 8.39 -13.89 7.69
N PHE A 145 7.33 -13.68 6.91
CA PHE A 145 5.96 -13.66 7.42
C PHE A 145 5.55 -15.00 8.04
N ILE A 146 5.90 -16.13 7.41
CA ILE A 146 5.62 -17.47 7.95
C ILE A 146 6.32 -17.70 9.29
N LYS A 147 7.51 -17.14 9.50
CA LYS A 147 8.25 -17.26 10.76
C LYS A 147 7.62 -16.47 11.92
N ARG A 148 6.67 -15.56 11.63
CA ARG A 148 6.01 -14.68 12.60
C ARG A 148 4.59 -15.16 12.96
N LEU A 149 4.10 -16.22 12.33
CA LEU A 149 2.84 -16.91 12.66
C LEU A 149 3.14 -18.04 13.66
#